data_AF-A0A552FKI2-F1
#
_entry.id   AF-A0A552FKI2-F1
#
_cell.length_a   1.000
_cell.length_b   1.000
_cell.length_c   1.000
_cell.angle_alpha   90.00
_cell.angle_beta   90.00
_cell.angle_gamma   90.00
#
_symmetry.space_group_name_H-M   'P 1'
#
loop_
_entity.id
_entity.type
_entity.pdbx_description
1 polymer ?
#
loop_
_entity_poly.entity_id
_entity_poly.type
_entity_poly.pdbx_seq_one_letter_code
_entity_poly.pdbx_strand_id
1 'polypeptide(L)' 'MYQSHVRPQVEEGNHGKIVAIDIEKGAFGVAKDSLTASDQLLAQLPDAQIWFVRIGHRAVHRVGLIGANLFQ' A
#
# COMPACT_ATOMS: atom_id res chain seq x y z
N MET A 1 -2.45 12.84 -6.20
CA MET A 1 -3.22 11.94 -5.32
C MET A 1 -2.43 11.54 -4.08
N TYR A 2 -1.59 10.50 -4.12
CA TYR A 2 -0.89 9.98 -2.92
C TYR A 2 -0.08 11.05 -2.16
N GLN A 3 0.91 11.68 -2.82
CA GLN A 3 1.85 12.60 -2.14
C GLN A 3 1.16 13.80 -1.47
N SER A 4 0.16 14.39 -2.11
CA SER A 4 -0.47 15.62 -1.66
C SER A 4 -1.67 15.42 -0.74
N HIS A 5 -2.39 14.29 -0.86
CA HIS A 5 -3.66 14.10 -0.16
C HIS A 5 -3.63 12.93 0.82
N VAL A 6 -3.10 11.78 0.42
CA VAL A 6 -3.17 10.56 1.26
C VAL A 6 -1.98 10.49 2.22
N ARG A 7 -0.77 10.80 1.76
CA ARG A 7 0.47 10.67 2.52
C ARG A 7 0.44 11.41 3.89
N PRO A 8 -0.02 12.67 3.99
CA PRO A 8 -0.10 13.37 5.27
C PRO A 8 -1.00 12.68 6.31
N GLN A 9 -1.96 11.86 5.86
CA GLN A 9 -2.93 11.19 6.74
C GLN A 9 -2.46 9.80 7.19
N VAL A 10 -1.58 9.16 6.42
CA VAL A 10 -1.22 7.74 6.64
C VAL A 10 0.23 7.53 7.04
N GLU A 11 1.12 8.51 6.92
CA GLU A 11 2.56 8.25 7.08
C GLU A 11 2.99 8.01 8.53
N GLU A 12 2.44 8.78 9.47
CA GLU A 12 2.76 8.64 10.89
C GLU A 12 2.33 7.24 11.41
N GLY A 13 3.28 6.50 11.99
CA GLY A 13 3.03 5.19 12.60
C GLY A 13 2.78 4.02 11.63
N ASN A 14 2.81 4.23 10.31
CA ASN A 14 2.50 3.18 9.32
C ASN A 14 3.65 2.86 8.34
N HIS A 15 4.89 3.28 8.65
CA HIS A 15 6.04 2.96 7.82
C HIS A 15 6.09 1.45 7.49
N GLY A 16 6.25 1.11 6.21
CA GLY A 16 6.31 -0.27 5.72
C GLY A 16 4.95 -0.93 5.49
N LYS A 17 3.83 -0.39 5.98
CA LYS A 17 2.48 -0.88 5.65
C LYS A 17 2.11 -0.54 4.20
N ILE A 18 1.08 -1.21 3.69
CA ILE A 18 0.44 -0.93 2.42
C ILE A 18 -0.75 -0.01 2.64
N VAL A 19 -0.85 1.02 1.80
CA VAL A 19 -2.09 1.76 1.60
C VAL A 19 -2.67 1.41 0.23
N ALA A 20 -3.94 0.99 0.22
CA ALA A 20 -4.78 0.83 -0.97
C ALA A 20 -5.58 2.12 -1.14
N ILE A 21 -5.53 2.75 -2.32
CA ILE A 21 -6.12 4.06 -2.57
C ILE A 21 -7.07 3.96 -3.75
N ASP A 22 -8.31 4.38 -3.57
CA ASP A 22 -9.18 4.67 -4.70
C ASP A 22 -8.74 5.98 -5.35
N ILE A 23 -8.30 5.93 -6.61
CA ILE A 23 -7.70 7.08 -7.28
C ILE A 23 -8.71 8.20 -7.60
N GLU A 24 -10.01 7.85 -7.70
CA GLU A 24 -11.08 8.78 -8.04
C GLU A 24 -11.55 9.57 -6.81
N LYS A 25 -11.80 8.90 -5.69
CA LYS A 25 -12.39 9.51 -4.49
C LYS A 25 -11.40 9.77 -3.36
N GLY A 26 -10.22 9.15 -3.39
CA GLY A 26 -9.22 9.28 -2.33
C GLY A 26 -9.53 8.54 -1.06
N ALA A 27 -10.56 7.68 -1.06
CA ALA A 27 -10.78 6.71 0.00
C ALA A 27 -9.60 5.73 0.06
N PHE A 28 -9.24 5.29 1.26
CA PHE A 28 -8.09 4.40 1.42
C PHE A 28 -8.28 3.38 2.55
N GLY A 29 -7.61 2.23 2.40
CA GLY A 29 -7.40 1.24 3.45
C GLY A 29 -5.91 1.11 3.77
N VAL A 30 -5.54 0.88 5.03
CA VAL A 30 -4.14 0.74 5.47
C VAL A 30 -3.96 -0.57 6.22
N ALA A 31 -3.12 -1.45 5.70
CA ALA A 31 -2.85 -2.75 6.31
C ALA A 31 -1.42 -3.23 6.08
N LYS A 32 -1.04 -4.33 6.72
CA LYS A 32 0.31 -4.91 6.60
C LYS A 32 0.63 -5.47 5.21
N ASP A 33 -0.40 -5.83 4.44
CA ASP A 33 -0.30 -6.45 3.12
C ASP A 33 -1.37 -5.90 2.17
N SER A 34 -1.14 -6.09 0.86
CA SER A 34 -1.98 -5.50 -0.20
C SER A 34 -3.41 -6.04 -0.19
N LEU A 35 -3.60 -7.33 0.10
CA LEU A 35 -4.91 -7.96 0.08
C LEU A 35 -5.79 -7.42 1.21
N THR A 36 -5.26 -7.36 2.44
CA THR A 36 -6.00 -6.82 3.57
C THR A 36 -6.32 -5.33 3.37
N ALA A 37 -5.38 -4.57 2.79
CA ALA A 37 -5.63 -3.15 2.51
C ALA A 37 -6.71 -2.95 1.44
N SER A 38 -6.74 -3.78 0.39
CA SER A 38 -7.82 -3.74 -0.60
C SER A 38 -9.15 -4.19 -0.01
N ASP A 39 -9.19 -5.23 0.82
CA ASP A 39 -10.43 -5.71 1.43
C ASP A 39 -11.07 -4.61 2.30
N GLN A 40 -10.27 -3.89 3.08
CA GLN A 40 -10.74 -2.75 3.88
C GLN A 40 -11.29 -1.60 3.02
N LEU A 41 -10.67 -1.34 1.87
CA LEU A 41 -11.15 -0.31 0.94
C LEU A 41 -12.44 -0.77 0.24
N LEU A 42 -12.48 -2.00 -0.27
CA LEU A 42 -13.60 -2.56 -1.00
C LEU A 42 -14.83 -2.80 -0.12
N ALA A 43 -14.64 -3.07 1.17
CA ALA A 43 -15.75 -3.13 2.12
C ALA A 43 -16.51 -1.80 2.24
N GLN A 44 -15.85 -0.68 2.00
CA GLN A 44 -16.44 0.67 2.02
C GLN A 44 -16.84 1.15 0.62
N LEU A 45 -16.05 0.79 -0.39
CA LEU A 45 -16.21 1.22 -1.77
C LEU A 45 -15.98 0.04 -2.73
N PRO A 46 -17.01 -0.76 -3.03
CA PRO A 46 -16.87 -1.99 -3.83
C PRO A 46 -16.34 -1.77 -5.25
N ASP A 47 -16.59 -0.58 -5.82
CA ASP A 47 -16.20 -0.23 -7.19
C ASP A 47 -14.87 0.57 -7.24
N ALA A 48 -14.05 0.50 -6.18
CA ALA A 48 -12.80 1.27 -6.09
C ALA A 48 -11.81 0.92 -7.21
N GLN A 49 -11.20 1.94 -7.81
CA GLN A 49 -10.05 1.78 -8.69
C GLN A 49 -8.77 1.88 -7.87
N ILE A 50 -8.21 0.74 -7.51
CA ILE A 50 -7.18 0.65 -6.47
C ILE A 50 -5.77 0.88 -7.02
N TRP A 51 -5.07 1.84 -6.43
CA TRP A 51 -3.62 2.00 -6.53
C TRP A 51 -2.95 1.71 -5.18
N PHE A 52 -1.84 0.95 -5.18
CA PHE A 52 -1.13 0.59 -3.96
C PHE A 52 0.15 1.41 -3.76
N VAL A 53 0.44 1.74 -2.51
CA VAL A 53 1.74 2.30 -2.10
C VAL A 53 2.21 1.61 -0.83
N ARG A 54 3.52 1.29 -0.76
CA ARG A 54 4.16 0.92 0.50
C ARG A 54 4.69 2.18 1.18
N ILE A 55 4.13 2.53 2.32
CA ILE A 55 4.40 3.78 3.01
C ILE A 55 5.87 3.86 3.40
N GLY A 56 6.54 4.95 3.02
CA GLY A 56 7.97 5.15 3.27
C GLY A 56 8.91 4.45 2.25
N HIS A 57 8.39 3.74 1.25
CA HIS A 57 9.19 3.05 0.23
C HIS A 57 8.91 3.54 -1.18
N ARG A 58 9.90 3.40 -2.08
CA ARG A 58 9.78 3.77 -3.51
C ARG A 58 9.00 2.75 -4.34
N ALA A 59 8.84 1.53 -3.86
CA ALA A 59 8.16 0.43 -4.56
C ALA A 59 7.29 -0.36 -3.60
N VAL A 60 6.16 -0.88 -4.09
CA VAL A 60 5.20 -1.68 -3.32
C VAL A 60 5.75 -3.07 -3.02
N HIS A 61 6.35 -3.69 -4.04
CA HIS A 61 6.98 -5.00 -4.00
C HIS A 61 8.37 -4.94 -4.62
N ARG A 62 9.25 -5.82 -4.14
CA ARG A 62 10.52 -6.13 -4.80
C ARG A 62 10.34 -7.43 -5.56
N VAL A 63 10.67 -7.42 -6.85
CA VAL A 63 10.67 -8.63 -7.68
C VAL A 63 12.12 -8.99 -7.99
N GLY A 64 12.51 -10.24 -7.77
CA GLY A 64 13.86 -10.75 -8.02
C GLY A 64 14.23 -11.92 -7.11
N LEU A 65 15.30 -12.64 -7.45
CA LEU A 65 15.87 -13.68 -6.60
C LEU A 65 16.56 -13.05 -5.40
N ILE A 66 16.14 -13.43 -4.19
CA ILE A 66 16.98 -13.25 -3.01
C ILE A 66 18.02 -14.37 -3.14
N GLY A 67 19.26 -14.01 -3.51
CA GLY A 67 20.36 -14.97 -3.56
C GLY A 67 20.41 -15.72 -2.24
N ALA A 68 20.16 -17.02 -2.28
CA ALA A 68 20.33 -17.86 -1.12
C ALA A 68 21.85 -17.82 -0.82
N ASN A 69 22.23 -17.29 0.33
CA ASN A 69 23.54 -17.57 0.90
C ASN A 69 23.59 -19.06 1.27
N LEU A 70 23.69 -19.91 0.26
CA LEU A 70 24.16 -21.29 0.35
C LEU A 70 25.56 -21.26 -0.21
N PHE A 71 26.55 -20.82 0.58
CA PHE A 71 27.98 -21.18 0.55
C PHE A 71 28.69 -20.34 1.63
N GLN A 72 28.62 -20.80 2.88
CA GLN A 72 29.64 -20.60 3.91
C GLN A 72 29.95 -21.95 4.55
#